data_AF-A0AAE0SGZ4-F1
#
_entry.id   AF-A0AAE0SGZ4-F1
#
_cell.length_a   1.000
_cell.length_b   1.000
_cell.length_c   1.000
_cell.angle_alpha   90.00
_cell.angle_beta   90.00
_cell.angle_gamma   90.00
#
_symmetry.space_group_name_H-M   'P 1'
#
loop_
_entity.id
_entity.type
_entity.pdbx_description
1 polymer ?
#
loop_
_entity_poly.entity_id
_entity_poly.type
_entity_poly.pdbx_seq_one_letter_code
_entity_poly.pdbx_strand_id
1 'polypeptide(L)'
;MVKQVYWVEIAVLIDSGIFDFFSSQIQTDTNEDSVEEGKVERKIRELFSHIINGVGLLYSGINDSSIEISITLRHFYILKDGAH
;
A
#
# COMPACT_ATOMS: atom_id res chain seq x y z
N MET A 1 24.87 -10.13 -23.24
CA MET A 1 23.40 -10.25 -23.36
C MET A 1 22.81 -8.97 -22.77
N VAL A 2 21.88 -8.30 -23.45
CA VAL A 2 21.27 -7.06 -22.94
C VAL A 2 20.18 -7.42 -21.95
N LYS A 3 20.22 -6.84 -20.75
CA LYS A 3 19.19 -7.03 -19.71
C LYS A 3 17.96 -6.19 -20.05
N GLN A 4 16.79 -6.80 -20.11
CA GLN A 4 15.51 -6.10 -20.30
C GLN A 4 14.93 -5.70 -18.95
N VAL A 5 14.55 -4.44 -18.80
CA VAL A 5 13.99 -3.91 -17.56
C VAL A 5 12.49 -3.64 -17.76
N TYR A 6 11.67 -4.23 -16.91
CA TYR A 6 10.23 -4.03 -16.86
C TYR A 6 9.87 -3.21 -15.63
N TRP A 7 9.17 -2.10 -15.86
CA TRP A 7 8.67 -1.23 -14.81
C TRP A 7 7.17 -1.47 -14.63
N VAL A 8 6.79 -1.91 -13.43
CA VAL A 8 5.39 -2.16 -13.08
C VAL A 8 4.98 -1.11 -12.06
N GLU A 9 3.98 -0.31 -12.44
CA GLU A 9 3.44 0.74 -11.60
C GLU A 9 2.08 0.31 -11.05
N ILE A 10 1.95 0.36 -9.73
CA ILE A 10 0.76 -0.10 -9.03
C ILE A 10 -0.04 1.11 -8.55
N ALA A 11 -1.34 1.05 -8.78
CA ALA A 11 -2.32 1.91 -8.13
C ALA A 11 -3.09 1.08 -7.10
N VAL A 12 -3.17 1.57 -5.86
CA VAL A 12 -3.96 0.95 -4.79
C VAL A 12 -5.23 1.76 -4.59
N LEU A 13 -6.36 1.05 -4.56
CA LEU A 13 -7.67 1.57 -4.22
C LEU A 13 -8.12 0.91 -2.92
N ILE A 14 -8.38 1.73 -1.90
CA ILE A 14 -8.81 1.30 -0.58
C ILE A 14 -10.30 1.62 -0.46
N ASP A 15 -11.11 0.65 -0.05
CA ASP A 15 -12.52 0.88 0.30
C ASP A 15 -12.68 1.52 1.69
N SER A 16 -13.88 2.05 1.96
CA SER A 16 -14.25 2.68 3.23
C SER A 16 -14.14 1.72 4.42
N GLY A 17 -14.45 0.43 4.23
CA GLY A 17 -14.39 -0.57 5.29
C GLY A 17 -12.97 -0.81 5.82
N ILE A 18 -11.96 -0.81 4.95
CA ILE A 18 -10.56 -0.87 5.37
C ILE A 18 -10.17 0.39 6.13
N PHE A 19 -10.63 1.56 5.69
CA PHE A 19 -10.38 2.81 6.39
C PHE A 19 -10.98 2.78 7.81
N ASP A 20 -12.24 2.37 7.93
CA ASP A 20 -12.95 2.25 9.21
C ASP A 20 -12.29 1.24 10.15
N PHE A 21 -11.84 0.10 9.61
CA PHE A 21 -11.10 -0.90 10.36
C PHE A 21 -9.83 -0.29 10.99
N PHE A 22 -9.02 0.43 10.21
CA PHE A 22 -7.79 1.05 10.74
C PHE A 22 -8.09 2.20 11.70
N SER A 23 -9.16 2.97 11.47
CA SER A 23 -9.63 4.00 12.40
C SER A 23 -9.97 3.40 13.76
N SER A 24 -10.79 2.33 13.77
CA SER A 24 -11.20 1.62 14.99
C SER A 24 -10.04 0.96 15.71
N GLN A 25 -9.08 0.37 14.96
CA GLN A 25 -7.87 -0.18 15.57
C GLN A 25 -7.03 0.90 16.27
N ILE A 26 -6.82 2.05 15.63
CA ILE A 26 -6.05 3.14 16.24
C ILE A 26 -6.76 3.64 17.50
N GLN A 27 -8.08 3.86 17.46
CA GLN A 27 -8.87 4.25 18.64
C GLN A 27 -8.66 3.27 19.79
N THR A 28 -8.68 1.96 19.49
CA THR A 28 -8.48 0.91 20.49
C THR A 28 -7.05 0.89 21.04
N ASP A 29 -6.04 1.08 20.17
CA ASP A 29 -4.63 1.06 20.55
C ASP A 29 -4.23 2.28 21.39
N THR A 30 -4.85 3.44 21.16
CA THR A 30 -4.49 4.72 21.80
C THR A 30 -5.47 5.20 22.86
N ASN A 31 -6.64 4.57 22.99
CA ASN A 31 -7.78 5.05 23.79
C ASN A 31 -8.21 6.49 23.42
N GLU A 32 -8.09 6.87 22.15
CA GLU A 32 -8.58 8.16 21.63
C GLU A 32 -10.07 8.05 21.25
N ASP A 33 -10.90 8.99 21.69
CA ASP A 33 -12.34 9.05 21.34
C ASP A 33 -12.57 9.29 19.84
N SER A 34 -11.60 9.90 19.15
CA SER A 34 -11.63 10.19 17.72
C SER A 34 -10.24 10.12 17.13
N VAL A 35 -10.09 9.56 15.93
CA VAL A 35 -8.81 9.46 15.23
C VAL A 35 -8.77 10.43 14.06
N GLU A 36 -7.69 11.21 13.99
CA GLU A 36 -7.41 12.06 12.84
C GLU A 36 -7.22 11.22 11.58
N GLU A 37 -7.92 11.55 10.49
CA GLU A 37 -7.85 10.81 9.23
C GLU A 37 -6.42 10.59 8.75
N GLY A 38 -5.54 11.60 8.88
CA GLY A 38 -4.13 11.49 8.50
C GLY A 38 -3.36 10.38 9.21
N LYS A 39 -3.74 10.01 10.45
CA LYS A 39 -3.15 8.85 11.15
C LYS A 39 -3.57 7.54 10.50
N VAL A 40 -4.85 7.43 10.12
CA VAL A 40 -5.41 6.26 9.40
C VAL A 40 -4.74 6.13 8.04
N GLU A 41 -4.71 7.20 7.25
CA GLU A 41 -4.11 7.20 5.92
C GLU A 41 -2.63 6.80 5.96
N ARG A 42 -1.87 7.30 6.95
CA ARG A 42 -0.47 6.94 7.14
C ARG A 42 -0.30 5.44 7.41
N LYS A 43 -1.08 4.87 8.32
CA LYS A 43 -0.98 3.44 8.68
C LYS A 43 -1.35 2.53 7.50
N ILE A 44 -2.35 2.91 6.70
CA ILE A 44 -2.70 2.17 5.48
C ILE A 44 -1.58 2.29 4.43
N ARG A 45 -1.05 3.50 4.18
CA ARG A 45 0.08 3.69 3.25
C ARG A 45 1.32 2.90 3.67
N GLU A 46 1.62 2.86 4.97
CA GLU A 46 2.71 2.05 5.52
C GLU A 46 2.48 0.56 5.21
N LEU A 47 1.31 0.01 5.52
CA LEU A 47 0.98 -1.38 5.21
C LEU A 47 1.18 -1.71 3.73
N PHE A 48 0.62 -0.90 2.83
CA PHE A 48 0.73 -1.17 1.40
C PHE A 48 2.14 -0.97 0.88
N SER A 49 2.91 -0.04 1.44
CA SER A 49 4.34 0.09 1.11
C SER A 49 5.11 -1.19 1.45
N HIS A 50 4.83 -1.80 2.60
CA HIS A 50 5.43 -3.09 2.98
C HIS A 50 5.01 -4.22 2.03
N ILE A 51 3.74 -4.30 1.68
CA ILE A 51 3.22 -5.32 0.75
C ILE A 51 3.89 -5.18 -0.62
N ILE A 52 3.91 -3.97 -1.19
CA ILE A 52 4.51 -3.72 -2.51
C ILE A 52 6.02 -3.99 -2.50
N ASN A 53 6.73 -3.58 -1.45
CA ASN A 53 8.16 -3.90 -1.31
C ASN A 53 8.38 -5.42 -1.22
N GLY A 54 7.55 -6.15 -0.47
CA GLY A 54 7.61 -7.60 -0.39
C GLY A 54 7.40 -8.28 -1.74
N VAL A 55 6.42 -7.81 -2.52
CA VAL A 55 6.20 -8.28 -3.90
C VAL A 55 7.42 -7.96 -4.78
N GLY A 56 7.97 -6.75 -4.67
CA GLY A 56 9.21 -6.36 -5.36
C GLY A 56 10.37 -7.32 -5.08
N LEU A 57 10.56 -7.74 -3.82
CA LEU A 57 11.57 -8.71 -3.43
C LEU A 57 11.33 -10.09 -4.06
N LEU A 58 10.07 -10.56 -4.13
CA LEU A 58 9.75 -11.83 -4.79
C LEU A 58 10.14 -11.81 -6.28
N TYR A 59 9.84 -10.71 -6.99
CA TYR A 59 10.21 -10.57 -8.40
C TYR A 59 11.73 -10.38 -8.59
N SER A 60 12.41 -9.73 -7.65
CA SER A 60 13.88 -9.65 -7.65
C SER A 60 14.56 -11.02 -7.48
N GLY A 61 13.85 -11.99 -6.87
CA GLY A 61 14.31 -13.37 -6.70
C GLY A 61 14.15 -14.25 -7.94
N ILE A 62 13.54 -13.76 -9.02
CA ILE A 62 13.46 -14.51 -10.29
C ILE A 62 14.87 -14.60 -10.88
N ASN A 63 15.39 -15.82 -10.93
CA ASN A 63 16.76 -16.08 -11.38
C ASN A 63 16.85 -16.16 -12.91
N ASP A 64 16.48 -15.08 -13.58
CA ASP A 64 16.65 -14.89 -15.01
C ASP A 64 17.56 -13.68 -15.27
N SER A 65 18.79 -13.96 -15.71
CA SER A 65 19.80 -12.92 -15.99
C SER A 65 19.42 -11.96 -17.12
N SER A 66 18.43 -12.29 -17.94
CA SER A 66 17.96 -11.48 -19.06
C SER A 66 16.87 -10.49 -18.67
N ILE A 67 16.27 -10.64 -17.49
CA ILE A 67 15.09 -9.89 -17.06
C ILE A 67 15.36 -9.19 -15.71
N GLU A 68 14.90 -7.96 -15.60
CA GLU A 68 14.77 -7.23 -14.34
C GLU A 68 13.35 -6.71 -14.23
N ILE A 69 12.66 -6.99 -13.12
CA ILE A 69 11.32 -6.48 -12.86
C ILE A 69 11.39 -5.56 -11.65
N SER A 70 11.04 -4.30 -11.85
CA SER A 70 10.97 -3.29 -10.81
C SER A 70 9.52 -2.89 -10.58
N ILE A 71 9.09 -2.93 -9.32
CA ILE A 71 7.70 -2.66 -8.93
C ILE A 71 7.68 -1.41 -8.06
N THR A 72 6.77 -0.49 -8.35
CA THR A 72 6.61 0.74 -7.56
C THR A 72 5.14 1.05 -7.30
N LEU A 73 4.83 1.56 -6.11
CA LEU A 73 3.53 2.13 -5.79
C LEU A 73 3.47 3.56 -6.33
N ARG A 74 2.65 3.80 -7.36
CA ARG A 74 2.54 5.12 -8.01
C ARG A 74 1.35 5.93 -7.55
N HIS A 75 0.22 5.26 -7.34
CA HIS A 75 -1.02 5.92 -6.93
C HIS A 75 -1.67 5.21 -5.75
N PHE A 76 -2.34 6.00 -4.91
CA PHE A 76 -2.98 5.52 -3.71
C PHE A 76 -4.24 6.34 -3.47
N TYR A 77 -5.38 5.68 -3.53
CA TYR A 77 -6.71 6.26 -3.45
C TYR A 77 -7.46 5.62 -2.29
N ILE A 78 -8.06 6.44 -1.43
CA ILE A 78 -8.99 5.98 -0.40
C ILE A 78 -10.37 6.45 -0.81
N LEU A 79 -11.26 5.50 -1.06
CA LEU A 79 -12.68 5.75 -1.23
C LEU A 79 -13.29 5.92 0.15
N LYS A 80 -13.52 7.17 0.52
CA LYS A 80 -14.36 7.50 1.68
C LYS A 80 -15.80 7.47 1.17
N ASP A 81 -16.66 6.69 1.81
CA ASP A 81 -18.09 6.80 1.55
C ASP A 81 -18.49 8.22 1.93
N GLY A 82 -18.98 8.98 0.95
CA GLY A 82 -19.51 10.31 1.18
C GLY A 82 -20.79 10.21 2.00
N ALA A 83 -20.66 10.16 3.32
CA ALA A 83 -21.78 10.28 4.24
C ALA A 83 -21.48 11.44 5.20
N HIS A 84 -22.08 12.58 4.86
CA HIS A 84 -22.54 13.68 5.73
C HIS A 84 -21.71 14.09 6.96
#